data_AF-A0A1R1XVW5-F1
#
_entry.id   AF-A0A1R1XVW5-F1
#
_cell.length_a   1.000
_cell.length_b   1.000
_cell.length_c   1.000
_cell.angle_alpha   90.00
_cell.angle_beta   90.00
_cell.angle_gamma   90.00
#
_symmetry.space_group_name_H-M   'P 1'
#
loop_
_entity.id
_entity.type
_entity.pdbx_description
1 polymer ?
#
loop_
_entity_poly.entity_id
_entity_poly.type
_entity_poly.pdbx_seq_one_letter_code
_entity_poly.pdbx_strand_id
1 'polypeptide(L)'
;MLDDMMVGDIYGTDYDKIGLKATAIASTMGGVYRKNLHKEYNDADIARSLLYMVSNNIGQIAYLNAQLHGIKRIYFAGYFIRGHTLTMHTLSYAINFWSKGTMNALFMRHEGFLGAVGAFIKADPTLLPDKPTRKGRMGSFTENFVVTQDLNGTNVSMIGIFDRASTKLLPLPQLIMQTSKEDSSEDLNSLTSTHRVYDPDTFDLVSDTELRNYWFEVMRKCTDNLIDLASSGKLNLNLPEDLSKLDKFKKIFSSRIQTLTVSPSAYGKLSVRSLLNLCEQCLHEIGFTDLYSKIKSIESESVIKTLPALFKEVDSITDKKVLVKTLLQRVVTGNMFDWGSNEIIGFIQSQQDKIDFSFFQDKINFDSSLNNSSKFIEKITSGDGHTYKKAVIFMDNSGGDAFLGVLPFARFLLFSGTDVILAANSHPALNDITSSELTSYLDRIAQFDSVISSKIKNGNLVVCGTGSASPCLDLSRLSEKFVSHCKDVDLVIIEVSLFCFFSSFTIFNQPSLHKTTFINQ
;
A
#
# COMPACT_ATOMS: atom_id res chain seq x y z
N MET A 1 -44.30 6.47 -0.59
CA MET A 1 -44.19 5.08 -0.13
C MET A 1 -45.60 4.59 0.06
N LEU A 2 -46.26 4.11 -0.99
CA LEU A 2 -47.71 3.91 -0.97
C LEU A 2 -48.16 2.45 -1.13
N ASP A 3 -47.22 1.51 -1.31
CA ASP A 3 -47.49 0.07 -1.44
C ASP A 3 -47.15 -0.71 -0.16
N ASP A 4 -46.17 -0.23 0.61
CA ASP A 4 -45.72 -0.83 1.86
C ASP A 4 -46.55 -0.32 3.04
N MET A 5 -47.02 -1.24 3.86
CA MET A 5 -47.73 -0.94 5.09
C MET A 5 -46.73 -0.76 6.22
N MET A 6 -46.75 0.39 6.88
CA MET A 6 -45.88 0.70 8.01
C MET A 6 -46.48 0.20 9.33
N VAL A 7 -45.64 0.05 10.36
CA VAL A 7 -46.09 -0.27 11.73
C VAL A 7 -47.12 0.76 12.20
N GLY A 8 -46.93 2.03 11.87
CA GLY A 8 -47.88 3.09 12.16
C GLY A 8 -49.24 2.95 11.47
N ASP A 9 -49.30 2.31 10.29
CA ASP A 9 -50.55 2.09 9.54
C ASP A 9 -51.41 0.96 10.13
N ILE A 10 -50.81 0.13 10.98
CA ILE A 10 -51.49 -0.95 11.71
C ILE A 10 -51.78 -0.51 13.14
N TYR A 11 -50.83 0.17 13.78
CA TYR A 11 -50.80 0.35 15.23
C TYR A 11 -50.82 1.81 15.71
N GLY A 12 -50.67 2.83 14.84
CA GLY A 12 -50.62 4.24 15.23
C GLY A 12 -49.22 4.76 15.62
N THR A 13 -49.13 5.96 16.21
CA THR A 13 -47.88 6.74 16.31
C THR A 13 -47.03 6.56 17.58
N ASP A 14 -47.31 5.60 18.46
CA ASP A 14 -46.65 5.55 19.79
C ASP A 14 -46.24 4.13 20.24
N TYR A 15 -45.38 3.47 19.45
CA TYR A 15 -44.99 2.06 19.62
C TYR A 15 -43.52 1.80 19.99
N ASP A 16 -42.88 2.75 20.67
CA ASP A 16 -41.50 2.58 21.16
C ASP A 16 -41.36 1.46 22.23
N LYS A 17 -42.46 1.02 22.85
CA LYS A 17 -42.49 -0.04 23.88
C LYS A 17 -42.10 -1.44 23.38
N ILE A 18 -42.16 -1.69 22.07
CA ILE A 18 -41.76 -2.98 21.44
C ILE A 18 -40.43 -2.82 20.66
N GLY A 19 -39.85 -1.62 20.65
CA GLY A 19 -38.59 -1.33 19.96
C GLY A 19 -38.71 -1.20 18.44
N LEU A 20 -39.92 -0.96 17.92
CA LEU A 20 -40.19 -0.76 16.49
C LEU A 20 -40.68 0.66 16.21
N LYS A 21 -40.00 1.37 15.32
CA LYS A 21 -40.43 2.72 14.90
C LYS A 21 -41.74 2.63 14.11
N ALA A 22 -42.63 3.61 14.27
CA ALA A 22 -43.88 3.70 13.50
C ALA A 22 -43.64 3.77 11.97
N THR A 23 -42.45 4.19 11.55
CA THR A 23 -41.99 4.25 10.15
C THR A 23 -41.34 2.96 9.64
N ALA A 24 -41.25 1.91 10.46
CA ALA A 24 -40.76 0.62 10.00
C ALA A 24 -41.80 -0.08 9.11
N ILE A 25 -41.36 -0.78 8.07
CA ILE A 25 -42.25 -1.55 7.20
C ILE A 25 -42.78 -2.75 8.00
N ALA A 26 -44.10 -2.83 8.17
CA ALA A 26 -44.79 -3.95 8.79
C ALA A 26 -45.19 -5.02 7.78
N SER A 27 -45.55 -4.63 6.55
CA SER A 27 -45.80 -5.56 5.44
C SER A 27 -45.50 -4.90 4.11
N THR A 28 -44.55 -5.48 3.38
CA THR A 28 -44.29 -5.10 1.99
C THR A 28 -45.49 -5.47 1.12
N MET A 29 -45.88 -4.61 0.16
CA MET A 29 -47.12 -4.76 -0.65
C MET A 29 -48.45 -4.79 0.12
N GLY A 30 -48.45 -4.52 1.44
CA GLY A 30 -49.65 -4.62 2.28
C GLY A 30 -50.74 -3.61 1.92
N GLY A 31 -50.38 -2.49 1.27
CA GLY A 31 -51.33 -1.47 0.81
C GLY A 31 -52.24 -1.95 -0.32
N VAL A 32 -51.73 -2.84 -1.19
CA VAL A 32 -52.43 -3.34 -2.39
C VAL A 32 -53.68 -4.15 -2.04
N TYR A 33 -53.71 -4.80 -0.87
CA TYR A 33 -54.83 -5.65 -0.45
C TYR A 33 -55.95 -4.89 0.28
N ARG A 34 -55.71 -3.68 0.77
CA ARG A 34 -56.71 -2.89 1.51
C ARG A 34 -57.64 -2.15 0.52
N LYS A 35 -58.86 -2.68 0.36
CA LYS A 35 -59.95 -2.15 -0.50
C LYS A 35 -60.30 -0.66 -0.33
N ASN A 36 -59.90 -0.01 0.77
CA ASN A 36 -60.26 1.38 1.08
C ASN A 36 -59.18 2.42 0.70
N LEU A 37 -58.09 1.99 0.07
CA LEU A 37 -57.06 2.88 -0.46
C LEU A 37 -57.28 3.01 -1.97
N HIS A 38 -58.19 3.89 -2.39
CA HIS A 38 -58.30 4.31 -3.79
C HIS A 38 -57.02 5.06 -4.20
N LYS A 39 -55.96 4.33 -4.48
CA LYS A 39 -54.65 4.88 -4.84
C LYS A 39 -54.23 4.31 -6.18
N GLU A 40 -53.82 5.20 -7.07
CA GLU A 40 -53.13 4.81 -8.30
C GLU A 40 -51.72 4.35 -7.93
N TYR A 41 -51.39 3.14 -8.37
CA TYR A 41 -50.08 2.53 -8.14
C TYR A 41 -49.20 2.78 -9.35
N ASN A 42 -48.00 3.30 -9.11
CA ASN A 42 -47.00 3.44 -10.15
C ASN A 42 -46.18 2.14 -10.25
N ASP A 43 -45.92 1.66 -11.45
CA ASP A 43 -45.07 0.48 -11.70
C ASP A 43 -43.71 0.58 -10.99
N ALA A 44 -43.16 1.79 -10.86
CA ALA A 44 -41.92 2.04 -10.13
C ALA A 44 -42.03 1.73 -8.63
N ASP A 45 -43.18 2.02 -8.01
CA ASP A 45 -43.43 1.74 -6.58
C ASP A 45 -43.63 0.24 -6.35
N ILE A 46 -44.30 -0.45 -7.28
CA ILE A 46 -44.49 -1.90 -7.25
C ILE A 46 -43.14 -2.61 -7.38
N ALA A 47 -42.34 -2.24 -8.38
CA ALA A 47 -41.01 -2.82 -8.58
C ALA A 47 -40.09 -2.61 -7.37
N ARG A 48 -40.15 -1.42 -6.76
CA ARG A 48 -39.38 -1.09 -5.56
C ARG A 48 -39.84 -1.90 -4.34
N SER A 49 -41.14 -2.04 -4.13
CA SER A 49 -41.69 -2.87 -3.03
C SER A 49 -41.31 -4.33 -3.21
N LEU A 50 -41.37 -4.86 -4.44
CA LEU A 50 -40.93 -6.21 -4.73
C LEU A 50 -39.45 -6.41 -4.41
N LEU A 51 -38.60 -5.43 -4.77
CA LEU A 51 -37.19 -5.43 -4.44
C LEU A 51 -36.95 -5.46 -2.92
N TYR A 52 -37.69 -4.66 -2.15
CA TYR A 52 -37.63 -4.65 -0.68
C TYR A 52 -38.05 -6.00 -0.10
N MET A 53 -39.14 -6.59 -0.59
CA MET A 53 -39.65 -7.88 -0.11
C MET A 53 -38.59 -8.98 -0.28
N VAL A 54 -38.05 -9.11 -1.50
CA VAL A 54 -37.04 -10.12 -1.83
C VAL A 54 -35.77 -9.90 -1.00
N SER A 55 -35.30 -8.65 -0.91
CA SER A 55 -34.08 -8.32 -0.17
C SER A 55 -34.22 -8.56 1.34
N ASN A 56 -35.36 -8.18 1.94
CA ASN A 56 -35.62 -8.42 3.35
C ASN A 56 -35.71 -9.91 3.69
N ASN A 57 -36.35 -10.71 2.83
CA ASN A 57 -36.40 -12.16 2.99
C ASN A 57 -35.00 -12.79 2.94
N ILE A 58 -34.18 -12.39 1.97
CA ILE A 58 -32.78 -12.82 1.88
C ILE A 58 -32.01 -12.44 3.16
N GLY A 59 -32.15 -11.19 3.61
CA GLY A 59 -31.51 -10.69 4.83
C GLY A 59 -31.92 -11.46 6.08
N GLN A 60 -33.22 -11.74 6.25
CA GLN A 60 -33.75 -12.48 7.39
C GLN A 60 -33.24 -13.93 7.42
N ILE A 61 -33.29 -14.64 6.28
CA ILE A 61 -32.76 -16.01 6.19
C ILE A 61 -31.26 -16.02 6.51
N ALA A 62 -30.50 -15.07 5.96
CA ALA A 62 -29.07 -14.96 6.23
C ALA A 62 -28.77 -14.69 7.71
N TYR A 63 -29.52 -13.78 8.35
CA TYR A 63 -29.42 -13.50 9.78
C TYR A 63 -29.69 -14.73 10.64
N LEU A 64 -30.80 -15.44 10.39
CA LEU A 64 -31.18 -16.62 11.18
C LEU A 64 -30.12 -17.72 11.10
N ASN A 65 -29.60 -17.99 9.90
CA ASN A 65 -28.50 -18.95 9.71
C ASN A 65 -27.22 -18.48 10.43
N ALA A 66 -26.89 -17.19 10.33
CA ALA A 66 -25.72 -16.65 11.01
C ALA A 66 -25.84 -16.75 12.54
N GLN A 67 -27.03 -16.48 13.09
CA GLN A 67 -27.31 -16.61 14.52
C GLN A 67 -27.16 -18.07 14.99
N LEU A 68 -27.74 -19.03 14.25
CA LEU A 68 -27.65 -20.46 14.57
C LEU A 68 -26.19 -20.96 14.66
N HIS A 69 -25.30 -20.41 13.83
CA HIS A 69 -23.90 -20.82 13.77
C HIS A 69 -22.92 -19.85 14.49
N GLY A 70 -23.42 -18.83 15.20
CA GLY A 70 -22.58 -17.85 15.89
C GLY A 70 -21.71 -16.99 14.95
N ILE A 71 -22.13 -16.80 13.71
CA ILE A 71 -21.42 -16.04 12.67
C ILE A 71 -21.77 -14.55 12.80
N LYS A 72 -20.76 -13.69 12.93
CA LYS A 72 -20.94 -12.22 13.02
C LYS A 72 -20.77 -11.48 11.69
N ARG A 73 -20.22 -12.14 10.67
CA ARG A 73 -19.86 -11.54 9.38
C ARG A 73 -20.50 -12.36 8.26
N ILE A 74 -21.42 -11.75 7.52
CA ILE A 74 -22.19 -12.39 6.47
C ILE A 74 -21.77 -11.81 5.13
N TYR A 75 -21.28 -12.65 4.23
CA TYR A 75 -20.84 -12.23 2.89
C TYR A 75 -21.93 -12.52 1.86
N PHE A 76 -22.39 -11.47 1.18
CA PHE A 76 -23.39 -11.54 0.12
C PHE A 76 -22.72 -11.50 -1.25
N ALA A 77 -23.21 -12.37 -2.15
CA ALA A 77 -22.86 -12.38 -3.56
C ALA A 77 -23.99 -12.92 -4.44
N GLY A 78 -23.97 -12.56 -5.72
CA GLY A 78 -24.88 -12.95 -6.77
C GLY A 78 -25.26 -11.75 -7.65
N TYR A 79 -25.68 -12.04 -8.87
CA TYR A 79 -26.07 -11.04 -9.87
C TYR A 79 -27.16 -10.05 -9.37
N PHE A 80 -28.07 -10.52 -8.52
CA PHE A 80 -29.10 -9.69 -7.89
C PHE A 80 -28.54 -8.58 -6.97
N ILE A 81 -27.35 -8.80 -6.41
CA ILE A 81 -26.71 -7.94 -5.41
C ILE A 81 -25.61 -7.08 -6.07
N ARG A 82 -24.83 -7.66 -6.98
CA ARG A 82 -23.64 -7.05 -7.58
C ARG A 82 -23.94 -5.71 -8.26
N GLY A 83 -23.30 -4.64 -7.78
CA GLY A 83 -23.41 -3.30 -8.36
C GLY A 83 -24.76 -2.60 -8.11
N HIS A 84 -25.68 -3.23 -7.38
CA HIS A 84 -27.01 -2.68 -7.10
C HIS A 84 -27.07 -2.12 -5.68
N THR A 85 -26.75 -0.82 -5.53
CA THR A 85 -26.66 -0.10 -4.25
C THR A 85 -27.94 -0.21 -3.41
N LEU A 86 -29.12 -0.17 -4.04
CA LEU A 86 -30.42 -0.32 -3.37
C LEU A 86 -30.58 -1.69 -2.71
N THR A 87 -30.22 -2.77 -3.41
CA THR A 87 -30.25 -4.13 -2.88
C THR A 87 -29.26 -4.28 -1.71
N MET A 88 -28.03 -3.81 -1.90
CA MET A 88 -26.98 -3.85 -0.88
C MET A 88 -27.37 -3.06 0.38
N HIS A 89 -27.93 -1.86 0.21
CA HIS A 89 -28.43 -1.04 1.32
C HIS A 89 -29.54 -1.75 2.09
N THR A 90 -30.50 -2.34 1.38
CA THR A 90 -31.64 -3.04 2.00
C THR A 90 -31.18 -4.26 2.79
N LEU A 91 -30.26 -5.07 2.24
CA LEU A 91 -29.66 -6.20 2.95
C LEU A 91 -28.89 -5.77 4.19
N SER A 92 -28.11 -4.70 4.09
CA SER A 92 -27.36 -4.14 5.22
C SER A 92 -28.30 -3.69 6.33
N TYR A 93 -29.36 -2.97 5.95
CA TYR A 93 -30.39 -2.53 6.87
C TYR A 93 -31.06 -3.72 7.57
N ALA A 94 -31.48 -4.74 6.81
CA ALA A 94 -32.12 -5.93 7.36
C ALA A 94 -31.22 -6.66 8.38
N ILE A 95 -29.95 -6.91 8.04
CA ILE A 95 -29.00 -7.54 8.97
C ILE A 95 -28.79 -6.68 10.21
N ASN A 96 -28.60 -5.37 10.06
CA ASN A 96 -28.39 -4.48 11.20
C ASN A 96 -29.63 -4.44 12.11
N PHE A 97 -30.82 -4.39 11.53
CA PHE A 97 -32.10 -4.37 12.24
C PHE A 97 -32.29 -5.64 13.09
N TRP A 98 -32.20 -6.82 12.47
CA TRP A 98 -32.41 -8.09 13.18
C TRP A 98 -31.30 -8.40 14.19
N SER A 99 -30.06 -8.04 13.88
CA SER A 99 -28.92 -8.28 14.77
C SER A 99 -28.72 -7.21 15.85
N LYS A 100 -29.47 -6.10 15.82
CA LYS A 100 -29.23 -4.92 16.68
C LYS A 100 -27.78 -4.42 16.59
N GLY A 101 -27.20 -4.45 15.40
CA GLY A 101 -25.81 -4.03 15.13
C GLY A 101 -24.73 -5.02 15.56
N THR A 102 -25.07 -6.24 15.98
CA THR A 102 -24.08 -7.26 16.38
C THR A 102 -23.51 -8.06 15.21
N MET A 103 -24.11 -7.94 14.02
CA MET A 103 -23.68 -8.60 12.79
C MET A 103 -23.50 -7.62 11.64
N ASN A 104 -22.55 -7.93 10.76
CA ASN A 104 -22.20 -7.09 9.62
C ASN A 104 -22.53 -7.82 8.30
N ALA A 105 -23.28 -7.13 7.43
CA ALA A 105 -23.41 -7.48 6.02
C ALA A 105 -22.19 -6.98 5.25
N LEU A 106 -21.55 -7.87 4.51
CA LEU A 106 -20.37 -7.60 3.69
C LEU A 106 -20.68 -8.01 2.25
N PHE A 107 -20.21 -7.23 1.28
CA PHE A 107 -20.50 -7.47 -0.13
C PHE A 107 -19.23 -7.76 -0.89
N MET A 108 -19.28 -8.77 -1.75
CA MET A 108 -18.12 -9.17 -2.53
C MET A 108 -18.04 -8.35 -3.82
N ARG A 109 -17.06 -7.45 -3.88
CA ARG A 109 -16.78 -6.65 -5.07
C ARG A 109 -16.45 -7.49 -6.31
N HIS A 110 -15.83 -8.67 -6.09
CA HIS A 110 -15.27 -9.55 -7.11
C HIS A 110 -15.92 -10.94 -7.17
N GLU A 111 -17.20 -11.03 -6.84
CA GLU A 111 -17.88 -12.33 -6.74
C GLU A 111 -17.78 -13.21 -7.99
N GLY A 112 -17.81 -12.62 -9.19
CA GLY A 112 -17.73 -13.36 -10.46
C GLY A 112 -16.38 -14.04 -10.65
N PHE A 113 -15.32 -13.48 -10.04
CA PHE A 113 -14.01 -14.10 -10.06
C PHE A 113 -13.97 -15.33 -9.19
N LEU A 114 -14.60 -15.34 -8.01
CA LEU A 114 -14.48 -16.45 -7.04
C LEU A 114 -14.80 -17.82 -7.65
N GLY A 115 -15.79 -17.88 -8.54
CA GLY A 115 -16.09 -19.09 -9.32
C GLY A 115 -14.93 -19.49 -10.24
N ALA A 116 -14.39 -18.54 -11.00
CA ALA A 116 -13.22 -18.75 -11.87
C ALA A 116 -11.96 -19.11 -11.07
N VAL A 117 -11.69 -18.44 -9.94
CA VAL A 117 -10.61 -18.76 -8.99
C VAL A 117 -10.75 -20.20 -8.53
N GLY A 118 -11.94 -20.57 -8.06
CA GLY A 118 -12.22 -21.91 -7.56
C GLY A 118 -12.06 -22.97 -8.64
N ALA A 119 -12.52 -22.70 -9.87
CA ALA A 119 -12.36 -23.60 -11.01
C ALA A 119 -10.89 -23.77 -11.41
N PHE A 120 -10.12 -22.67 -11.43
CA PHE A 120 -8.69 -22.69 -11.74
C PHE A 120 -7.89 -23.46 -10.68
N ILE A 121 -8.15 -23.18 -9.40
CA ILE A 121 -7.56 -23.93 -8.28
C ILE A 121 -7.95 -25.41 -8.32
N LYS A 122 -9.18 -25.73 -8.72
CA LYS A 122 -9.62 -27.12 -8.88
C LYS A 122 -8.92 -27.80 -10.06
N ALA A 123 -8.65 -27.07 -11.14
CA ALA A 123 -7.96 -27.57 -12.32
C ALA A 123 -6.46 -27.83 -12.06
N ASP A 124 -5.83 -27.04 -11.19
CA ASP A 124 -4.48 -27.28 -10.69
C ASP A 124 -4.48 -27.33 -9.15
N PRO A 125 -4.75 -28.51 -8.56
CA PRO A 125 -4.76 -28.69 -7.11
C PRO A 125 -3.42 -28.38 -6.43
N THR A 126 -2.31 -28.30 -7.18
CA THR A 126 -1.01 -27.92 -6.59
C THR A 126 -0.97 -26.46 -6.14
N LEU A 127 -1.95 -25.64 -6.54
CA LEU A 127 -2.09 -24.23 -6.17
C LEU A 127 -2.55 -24.01 -4.72
N LEU A 128 -3.24 -24.98 -4.11
CA LEU A 128 -3.61 -24.94 -2.70
C LEU A 128 -3.21 -26.26 -2.03
N PRO A 129 -2.65 -26.24 -0.80
CA PRO A 129 -2.41 -27.46 -0.07
C PRO A 129 -3.72 -28.23 0.17
N ASP A 130 -3.67 -29.57 0.11
CA ASP A 130 -4.80 -30.49 0.32
C ASP A 130 -5.59 -30.24 1.62
N LYS A 131 -4.97 -29.55 2.58
CA LYS A 131 -5.63 -28.99 3.76
C LYS A 131 -5.35 -27.49 3.83
N PRO A 132 -6.37 -26.61 3.93
CA PRO A 132 -6.16 -25.18 4.13
C PRO A 132 -5.58 -24.94 5.53
N THR A 133 -4.26 -25.06 5.64
CA THR A 133 -3.53 -24.60 6.81
C THR A 133 -3.26 -23.11 6.63
N ARG A 134 -3.29 -22.32 7.71
CA ARG A 134 -2.79 -20.92 7.72
C ARG A 134 -1.37 -20.77 7.14
N LYS A 135 -0.65 -21.88 6.95
CA LYS A 135 0.72 -21.94 6.47
C LYS A 135 0.88 -21.97 4.95
N GLY A 136 -0.09 -22.43 4.16
CA GLY A 136 0.12 -22.71 2.72
C GLY A 136 -0.68 -21.88 1.71
N ARG A 137 -0.95 -20.59 1.95
CA ARG A 137 -1.49 -19.72 0.89
C ARG A 137 -0.32 -19.27 -0.02
N MET A 138 -0.14 -19.91 -1.17
CA MET A 138 0.94 -19.66 -2.14
C MET A 138 0.50 -18.79 -3.34
N GLY A 139 -0.57 -18.01 -3.20
CA GLY A 139 -1.07 -17.14 -4.26
C GLY A 139 -1.62 -15.84 -3.72
N SER A 140 -1.42 -14.75 -4.47
CA SER A 140 -2.06 -13.46 -4.26
C SER A 140 -3.02 -13.19 -5.42
N PHE A 141 -4.15 -12.56 -5.13
CA PHE A 141 -5.00 -12.01 -6.16
C PHE A 141 -4.70 -10.52 -6.26
N THR A 142 -4.36 -10.06 -7.46
CA THR A 142 -4.18 -8.64 -7.75
C THR A 142 -5.24 -8.23 -8.76
N GLU A 143 -6.03 -7.23 -8.39
CA GLU A 143 -7.05 -6.69 -9.27
C GLU A 143 -6.37 -5.89 -10.39
N ASN A 144 -6.74 -6.17 -11.64
CA ASN A 144 -6.38 -5.36 -12.79
C ASN A 144 -7.63 -4.62 -13.31
N PHE A 145 -7.54 -3.31 -13.39
CA PHE A 145 -8.68 -2.48 -13.76
C PHE A 145 -8.75 -2.33 -15.28
N VAL A 146 -9.47 -3.24 -15.97
CA VAL A 146 -9.66 -3.24 -17.44
C VAL A 146 -11.13 -3.03 -17.78
N VAL A 147 -11.44 -2.20 -18.79
CA VAL A 147 -12.82 -1.96 -19.25
C VAL A 147 -13.19 -3.13 -20.15
N THR A 148 -13.83 -4.16 -19.61
CA THR A 148 -14.66 -5.05 -20.43
C THR A 148 -15.94 -4.32 -20.82
N GLN A 149 -16.36 -4.47 -22.07
CA GLN A 149 -17.63 -3.96 -22.55
C GLN A 149 -18.77 -4.66 -21.79
N ASP A 150 -19.37 -3.97 -20.83
CA ASP A 150 -20.63 -4.36 -20.23
C ASP A 150 -21.79 -3.79 -21.05
N LEU A 151 -22.91 -4.52 -21.07
CA LEU A 151 -24.15 -4.17 -21.78
C LEU A 151 -24.70 -2.76 -21.43
N ASN A 152 -24.34 -2.21 -20.27
CA ASN A 152 -24.84 -0.92 -19.79
C ASN A 152 -23.83 0.24 -19.85
N GLY A 153 -22.57 0.00 -20.27
CA GLY A 153 -21.56 1.05 -20.50
C GLY A 153 -21.17 1.95 -19.30
N THR A 154 -21.85 1.85 -18.16
CA THR A 154 -21.68 2.70 -16.98
C THR A 154 -20.94 2.03 -15.84
N ASN A 155 -20.85 0.69 -15.85
CA ASN A 155 -20.15 -0.06 -14.82
C ASN A 155 -18.73 -0.36 -15.28
N VAL A 156 -17.77 -0.03 -14.43
CA VAL A 156 -16.41 -0.47 -14.65
C VAL A 156 -16.32 -1.94 -14.30
N SER A 157 -16.09 -2.73 -15.32
CA SER A 157 -15.67 -4.11 -15.19
C SER A 157 -14.22 -4.19 -14.73
N MET A 158 -13.87 -5.34 -14.16
CA MET A 158 -12.54 -5.64 -13.66
C MET A 158 -12.05 -6.90 -14.34
N ILE A 159 -10.73 -7.05 -14.45
CA ILE A 159 -10.07 -8.31 -14.79
C ILE A 159 -9.15 -8.64 -13.62
N GLY A 160 -9.33 -9.78 -12.97
CA GLY A 160 -8.37 -10.23 -11.97
C GLY A 160 -7.13 -10.82 -12.63
N ILE A 161 -5.93 -10.38 -12.24
CA ILE A 161 -4.72 -11.15 -12.52
C ILE A 161 -4.44 -12.00 -11.29
N PHE A 162 -4.41 -13.33 -11.49
CA PHE A 162 -3.81 -14.22 -10.51
C PHE A 162 -2.31 -14.03 -10.55
N ASP A 163 -1.82 -13.17 -9.67
CA ASP A 163 -0.40 -13.01 -9.50
C ASP A 163 0.13 -14.17 -8.65
N ARG A 164 0.92 -15.02 -9.29
CA ARG A 164 1.59 -16.10 -8.61
C ARG A 164 2.76 -15.48 -7.86
N ALA A 165 2.49 -15.03 -6.64
CA ALA A 165 3.57 -14.77 -5.70
C ALA A 165 4.36 -16.08 -5.58
N SER A 166 5.62 -16.06 -6.03
CA SER A 166 6.51 -17.23 -5.98
C SER A 166 6.71 -17.76 -4.56
N THR A 167 6.33 -16.95 -3.55
CA THR A 167 6.40 -17.24 -2.13
C THR A 167 5.19 -16.68 -1.39
N LYS A 168 4.92 -17.23 -0.21
CA LYS A 168 3.91 -16.71 0.70
C LYS A 168 4.24 -15.28 1.13
N LEU A 169 3.22 -14.42 1.22
CA LEU A 169 3.36 -13.08 1.80
C LEU A 169 3.08 -13.10 3.31
N LEU A 170 3.94 -12.47 4.09
CA LEU A 170 3.94 -12.42 5.55
C LEU A 170 4.20 -10.99 6.05
N PRO A 171 3.71 -10.60 7.24
CA PRO A 171 4.06 -9.33 7.83
C PRO A 171 5.52 -9.33 8.30
N LEU A 172 6.14 -8.16 8.33
CA LEU A 172 7.44 -7.96 8.97
C LEU A 172 7.34 -8.41 10.45
N PRO A 173 8.26 -9.23 10.98
CA PRO A 173 8.17 -9.76 12.34
C PRO A 173 7.99 -8.67 13.40
N GLN A 174 8.68 -7.53 13.21
CA GLN A 174 8.64 -6.38 14.10
C GLN A 174 7.26 -5.70 14.17
N LEU A 175 6.36 -5.91 13.20
CA LEU A 175 4.97 -5.44 13.28
C LEU A 175 4.11 -6.25 14.25
N ILE A 176 4.42 -7.54 14.45
CA ILE A 176 3.52 -8.51 15.12
C ILE A 176 3.80 -8.59 16.64
N MET A 177 4.94 -8.09 17.11
CA MET A 177 5.44 -8.28 18.49
C MET A 177 4.60 -7.65 19.62
N GLN A 178 3.37 -7.18 19.38
CA GLN A 178 2.46 -6.68 20.42
C GLN A 178 1.32 -7.63 20.82
N THR A 179 1.24 -8.85 20.30
CA THR A 179 0.10 -9.77 20.61
C THR A 179 0.41 -10.91 21.59
N SER A 180 1.61 -10.97 22.16
CA SER A 180 1.98 -12.06 23.07
C SER A 180 2.87 -11.62 24.23
N LYS A 181 2.26 -11.07 25.27
CA LYS A 181 2.56 -11.49 26.65
C LYS A 181 1.24 -11.57 27.41
N GLU A 182 1.01 -12.75 27.98
CA GLU A 182 0.05 -13.00 29.03
C GLU A 182 0.41 -12.11 30.22
N ASP A 183 -0.22 -10.94 30.35
CA ASP A 183 -0.27 -10.26 31.64
C ASP A 183 -1.58 -10.67 32.32
N SER A 184 -1.41 -11.61 33.23
CA SER A 184 -2.33 -11.96 34.29
C SER A 184 -2.84 -10.72 35.01
N SER A 185 -4.16 -10.61 35.11
CA SER A 185 -4.89 -10.02 36.24
C SER A 185 -4.20 -8.89 37.00
N GLU A 186 -4.46 -7.63 36.59
CA GLU A 186 -4.87 -6.54 37.48
C GLU A 186 -5.15 -5.27 36.63
N ASP A 187 -6.22 -4.55 36.98
CA ASP A 187 -6.61 -3.21 36.52
C ASP A 187 -7.10 -2.99 35.07
N LEU A 188 -8.29 -3.55 34.79
CA LEU A 188 -9.09 -3.29 33.58
C LEU A 188 -9.84 -1.93 33.59
N ASN A 189 -9.40 -0.91 34.33
CA ASN A 189 -10.19 0.33 34.48
C ASN A 189 -9.45 1.66 34.27
N SER A 190 -8.19 1.68 33.81
CA SER A 190 -7.52 2.98 33.59
C SER A 190 -6.51 3.08 32.45
N LEU A 191 -6.70 2.39 31.31
CA LEU A 191 -5.90 2.64 30.11
C LEU A 191 -6.77 2.54 28.84
N THR A 192 -7.18 3.71 28.33
CA THR A 192 -7.62 3.89 26.95
C THR A 192 -6.42 3.74 25.99
N SER A 193 -5.81 2.56 25.93
CA SER A 193 -4.79 2.24 24.91
C SER A 193 -5.46 1.57 23.72
N THR A 194 -5.85 2.39 22.75
CA THR A 194 -6.33 1.92 21.45
C THR A 194 -5.26 1.02 20.82
N HIS A 195 -5.59 -0.25 20.60
CA HIS A 195 -4.80 -1.13 19.73
C HIS A 195 -4.75 -0.49 18.33
N ARG A 196 -3.65 0.19 17.99
CA ARG A 196 -3.47 0.79 16.65
C ARG A 196 -3.16 -0.33 15.66
N VAL A 197 -4.06 -0.54 14.70
CA VAL A 197 -3.88 -1.49 13.59
C VAL A 197 -2.96 -0.83 12.56
N TYR A 198 -1.95 -1.57 12.07
CA TYR A 198 -1.10 -1.10 10.97
C TYR A 198 -1.93 -0.87 9.70
N ASP A 199 -1.91 0.35 9.16
CA ASP A 199 -2.47 0.69 7.85
C ASP A 199 -1.34 1.27 6.98
N PRO A 200 -0.95 0.61 5.87
CA PRO A 200 0.06 1.13 4.96
C PRO A 200 -0.44 2.35 4.15
N ASP A 201 -1.75 2.59 4.07
CA ASP A 201 -2.33 3.69 3.32
C ASP A 201 -2.67 4.86 4.27
N THR A 202 -1.67 5.73 4.52
CA THR A 202 -1.78 6.80 5.52
C THR A 202 -2.68 7.97 5.12
N PHE A 203 -2.97 8.14 3.83
CA PHE A 203 -3.77 9.25 3.30
C PHE A 203 -5.21 8.79 2.98
N ASP A 204 -6.21 9.54 3.47
CA ASP A 204 -7.61 9.31 3.12
C ASP A 204 -8.01 10.06 1.84
N LEU A 205 -7.72 9.46 0.69
CA LEU A 205 -8.15 10.02 -0.60
C LEU A 205 -9.64 9.82 -0.90
N VAL A 206 -10.38 9.07 -0.08
CA VAL A 206 -11.81 8.84 -0.29
C VAL A 206 -12.61 10.01 0.25
N SER A 207 -12.32 10.43 1.48
CA SER A 207 -13.06 11.50 2.16
C SER A 207 -12.44 12.88 1.90
N ASP A 208 -11.11 12.97 1.81
CA ASP A 208 -10.42 14.23 1.54
C ASP A 208 -10.42 14.54 0.03
N THR A 209 -11.21 15.54 -0.36
CA THR A 209 -11.36 15.93 -1.76
C THR A 209 -10.22 16.81 -2.24
N GLU A 210 -9.64 17.64 -1.38
CA GLU A 210 -8.54 18.53 -1.74
C GLU A 210 -7.27 17.71 -1.99
N LEU A 211 -6.93 16.82 -1.05
CA LEU A 211 -5.81 15.91 -1.18
C LEU A 211 -5.98 14.97 -2.38
N ARG A 212 -7.20 14.45 -2.63
CA ARG A 212 -7.49 13.63 -3.81
C ARG A 212 -7.23 14.40 -5.11
N ASN A 213 -7.70 15.64 -5.22
CA ASN A 213 -7.50 16.46 -6.42
C ASN A 213 -6.02 16.77 -6.65
N TYR A 214 -5.29 17.10 -5.57
CA TYR A 214 -3.84 17.27 -5.60
C TYR A 214 -3.14 16.06 -6.21
N TRP A 215 -3.42 14.85 -5.69
CA TRP A 215 -2.83 13.62 -6.20
C TRP A 215 -3.21 13.32 -7.65
N PHE A 216 -4.45 13.61 -8.08
CA PHE A 216 -4.82 13.46 -9.49
C PHE A 216 -4.06 14.41 -10.41
N GLU A 217 -3.81 15.65 -9.97
CA GLU A 217 -2.98 16.58 -10.74
C GLU A 217 -1.52 16.12 -10.82
N VAL A 218 -0.95 15.63 -9.72
CA VAL A 218 0.40 15.05 -9.70
C VAL A 218 0.50 13.89 -10.70
N MET A 219 -0.44 12.93 -10.63
CA MET A 219 -0.44 11.78 -11.55
C MET A 219 -0.59 12.19 -13.02
N ARG A 220 -1.40 13.22 -13.32
CA ARG A 220 -1.53 13.76 -14.69
C ARG A 220 -0.22 14.39 -15.17
N LYS A 221 0.42 15.22 -14.35
CA LYS A 221 1.72 15.84 -14.66
C LYS A 221 2.79 14.78 -14.90
N CYS A 222 2.88 13.75 -14.07
CA CYS A 222 3.80 12.62 -14.27
C CYS A 222 3.54 11.92 -15.61
N THR A 223 2.27 11.69 -15.95
CA THR A 223 1.86 11.07 -17.23
C THR A 223 2.23 11.93 -18.43
N ASP A 224 2.08 13.26 -18.33
CA ASP A 224 2.46 14.18 -19.40
C ASP A 224 3.98 14.21 -19.61
N ASN A 225 4.74 14.24 -18.52
CA ASN A 225 6.21 14.26 -18.54
C ASN A 225 6.82 12.97 -19.14
N LEU A 226 6.09 11.85 -19.17
CA LEU A 226 6.57 10.62 -19.80
C LEU A 226 6.87 10.78 -21.30
N ILE A 227 6.13 11.65 -22.00
CA ILE A 227 6.38 11.93 -23.43
C ILE A 227 7.67 12.73 -23.60
N ASP A 228 7.93 13.68 -22.72
CA ASP A 228 9.18 14.46 -22.72
C ASP A 228 10.37 13.55 -22.39
N LEU A 229 10.21 12.68 -21.39
CA LEU A 229 11.21 11.66 -21.04
C LEU A 229 11.46 10.68 -22.20
N ALA A 230 10.41 10.24 -22.89
CA ALA A 230 10.52 9.40 -24.09
C ALA A 230 11.31 10.11 -25.19
N SER A 231 10.98 11.37 -25.45
CA SER A 231 11.61 12.20 -26.48
C SER A 231 13.09 12.51 -26.17
N SER A 232 13.44 12.61 -24.89
CA SER A 232 14.83 12.77 -24.42
C SER A 232 15.69 11.52 -24.60
N GLY A 233 15.10 10.38 -24.96
CA GLY A 233 15.80 9.10 -25.13
C GLY A 233 16.25 8.45 -23.82
N LYS A 234 15.79 8.95 -22.66
CA LYS A 234 16.11 8.40 -21.33
C LYS A 234 15.31 7.13 -20.99
N LEU A 235 14.14 6.93 -21.60
CA LEU A 235 13.30 5.75 -21.37
C LEU A 235 13.74 4.55 -22.24
N ASN A 236 13.39 3.35 -21.78
CA ASN A 236 13.63 2.12 -22.52
C ASN A 236 12.52 1.90 -23.57
N LEU A 237 12.72 2.46 -24.77
CA LEU A 237 11.73 2.45 -25.86
C LEU A 237 12.36 1.99 -27.17
N ASN A 238 11.65 1.11 -27.89
CA ASN A 238 11.89 0.75 -29.28
C ASN A 238 11.07 1.66 -30.19
N LEU A 239 11.66 2.79 -30.57
CA LEU A 239 11.03 3.77 -31.47
C LEU A 239 10.91 3.22 -32.90
N PRO A 240 9.83 3.52 -33.65
CA PRO A 240 8.71 4.41 -33.33
C PRO A 240 7.47 3.73 -32.73
N GLU A 241 7.43 2.39 -32.68
CA GLU A 241 6.25 1.61 -32.29
C GLU A 241 5.79 1.94 -30.86
N ASP A 242 6.74 2.10 -29.94
CA ASP A 242 6.47 2.30 -28.52
C ASP A 242 5.89 3.69 -28.18
N LEU A 243 6.05 4.71 -29.05
CA LEU A 243 5.36 6.00 -28.87
C LEU A 243 3.84 5.86 -28.99
N SER A 244 3.39 5.00 -29.91
CA SER A 244 1.96 4.73 -30.08
C SER A 244 1.37 4.00 -28.86
N LYS A 245 2.17 3.17 -28.19
CA LYS A 245 1.80 2.50 -26.95
C LYS A 245 1.69 3.52 -25.81
N LEU A 246 2.67 4.43 -25.65
CA LEU A 246 2.61 5.49 -24.65
C LEU A 246 1.37 6.41 -24.80
N ASP A 247 1.00 6.77 -26.05
CA ASP A 247 -0.24 7.53 -26.29
C ASP A 247 -1.50 6.75 -25.86
N LYS A 248 -1.54 5.43 -26.12
CA LYS A 248 -2.61 4.56 -25.62
C LYS A 248 -2.64 4.52 -24.10
N PHE A 249 -1.50 4.38 -23.43
CA PHE A 249 -1.43 4.44 -21.96
C PHE A 249 -1.99 5.75 -21.42
N LYS A 250 -1.58 6.89 -21.99
CA LYS A 250 -2.08 8.20 -21.56
C LYS A 250 -3.60 8.29 -21.63
N LYS A 251 -4.20 7.78 -22.71
CA LYS A 251 -5.66 7.72 -22.89
C LYS A 251 -6.33 6.81 -21.86
N ILE A 252 -5.81 5.61 -21.66
CA ILE A 252 -6.35 4.64 -20.69
C ILE A 252 -6.27 5.23 -19.28
N PHE A 253 -5.08 5.64 -18.85
CA PHE A 253 -4.86 6.15 -17.50
C PHE A 253 -5.68 7.42 -17.22
N SER A 254 -5.76 8.36 -18.17
CA SER A 254 -6.61 9.55 -18.03
C SER A 254 -8.09 9.20 -17.85
N SER A 255 -8.61 8.23 -18.61
CA SER A 255 -9.97 7.74 -18.46
C SER A 255 -10.22 7.11 -17.08
N ARG A 256 -9.23 6.38 -16.54
CA ARG A 256 -9.29 5.82 -15.19
C ARG A 256 -9.33 6.88 -14.10
N ILE A 257 -8.48 7.91 -14.20
CA ILE A 257 -8.49 9.05 -13.27
C ILE A 257 -9.83 9.80 -13.34
N GLN A 258 -10.40 9.97 -14.54
CA GLN A 258 -11.73 10.58 -14.68
C GLN A 258 -12.81 9.75 -13.99
N THR A 259 -12.76 8.43 -14.10
CA THR A 259 -13.66 7.53 -13.37
C THR A 259 -13.53 7.73 -11.86
N LEU A 260 -12.30 7.75 -11.33
CA LEU A 260 -12.02 7.98 -9.91
C LEU A 260 -12.46 9.37 -9.42
N THR A 261 -12.51 10.35 -10.31
CA THR A 261 -13.04 11.69 -10.00
C THR A 261 -14.54 11.65 -9.74
N VAL A 262 -15.29 10.86 -10.52
CA VAL A 262 -16.75 10.71 -10.36
C VAL A 262 -17.08 9.74 -9.23
N SER A 263 -16.32 8.66 -9.11
CA SER A 263 -16.52 7.60 -8.12
C SER A 263 -15.18 7.19 -7.51
N PRO A 264 -14.74 7.82 -6.41
CA PRO A 264 -13.46 7.52 -5.75
C PRO A 264 -13.30 6.05 -5.38
N SER A 265 -14.40 5.37 -5.07
CA SER A 265 -14.38 3.94 -4.72
C SER A 265 -14.57 2.98 -5.91
N ALA A 266 -14.53 3.48 -7.16
CA ALA A 266 -14.72 2.64 -8.35
C ALA A 266 -13.73 1.47 -8.40
N TYR A 267 -12.51 1.72 -7.93
CA TYR A 267 -11.38 0.79 -7.92
C TYR A 267 -11.04 0.22 -6.53
N GLY A 268 -11.96 0.35 -5.55
CA GLY A 268 -11.75 -0.08 -4.16
C GLY A 268 -11.44 1.10 -3.25
N LYS A 269 -10.74 0.87 -2.13
CA LYS A 269 -10.26 1.98 -1.28
C LYS A 269 -9.26 2.79 -2.11
N LEU A 270 -9.56 4.05 -2.36
CA LEU A 270 -8.63 4.95 -3.03
C LEU A 270 -7.54 5.36 -2.03
N SER A 271 -6.31 5.01 -2.37
CA SER A 271 -5.08 5.44 -1.69
C SER A 271 -4.01 5.81 -2.70
N VAL A 272 -2.96 6.49 -2.25
CA VAL A 272 -1.79 6.81 -3.08
C VAL A 272 -1.19 5.55 -3.70
N ARG A 273 -1.00 4.51 -2.89
CA ARG A 273 -0.55 3.19 -3.36
C ARG A 273 -1.47 2.60 -4.43
N SER A 274 -2.79 2.70 -4.27
CA SER A 274 -3.74 2.21 -5.28
C SER A 274 -3.63 2.98 -6.61
N LEU A 275 -3.33 4.30 -6.55
CA LEU A 275 -3.13 5.14 -7.73
C LEU A 275 -1.83 4.82 -8.47
N LEU A 276 -0.74 4.64 -7.72
CA LEU A 276 0.55 4.26 -8.29
C LEU A 276 0.50 2.85 -8.89
N ASN A 277 -0.14 1.90 -8.20
CA ASN A 277 -0.39 0.57 -8.75
C ASN A 277 -1.26 0.61 -10.02
N LEU A 278 -2.27 1.48 -10.07
CA LEU A 278 -3.09 1.68 -11.27
C LEU A 278 -2.24 2.21 -12.44
N CYS A 279 -1.28 3.11 -12.18
CA CYS A 279 -0.36 3.59 -13.20
C CYS A 279 0.49 2.45 -13.79
N GLU A 280 1.13 1.65 -12.93
CA GLU A 280 1.93 0.50 -13.35
C GLU A 280 1.09 -0.53 -14.11
N GLN A 281 -0.14 -0.81 -13.67
CA GLN A 281 -1.05 -1.70 -14.37
C GLN A 281 -1.39 -1.20 -15.79
N CYS A 282 -1.65 0.10 -15.95
CA CYS A 282 -1.89 0.68 -17.27
C CYS A 282 -0.66 0.60 -18.18
N LEU A 283 0.57 0.71 -17.63
CA LEU A 283 1.81 0.50 -18.39
C LEU A 283 1.98 -0.97 -18.80
N HIS A 284 1.70 -1.90 -17.90
CA HIS A 284 1.76 -3.33 -18.17
C HIS A 284 0.73 -3.76 -19.23
N GLU A 285 -0.48 -3.18 -19.22
CA GLU A 285 -1.54 -3.48 -20.19
C GLU A 285 -1.12 -3.18 -21.63
N ILE A 286 -0.30 -2.14 -21.84
CA ILE A 286 0.24 -1.79 -23.16
C ILE A 286 1.57 -2.48 -23.49
N GLY A 287 2.08 -3.33 -22.59
CA GLY A 287 3.26 -4.17 -22.81
C GLY A 287 4.59 -3.60 -22.29
N PHE A 288 4.59 -2.51 -21.50
CA PHE A 288 5.81 -2.05 -20.83
C PHE A 288 5.97 -2.76 -19.49
N THR A 289 7.14 -3.35 -19.23
CA THR A 289 7.44 -4.05 -17.96
C THR A 289 8.49 -3.34 -17.11
N ASP A 290 9.39 -2.56 -17.74
CA ASP A 290 10.34 -1.69 -17.04
C ASP A 290 10.74 -0.51 -17.94
N LEU A 291 9.91 0.52 -17.92
CA LEU A 291 10.09 1.73 -18.72
C LEU A 291 11.34 2.53 -18.30
N TYR A 292 11.72 2.45 -17.02
CA TYR A 292 12.76 3.25 -16.39
C TYR A 292 14.13 2.56 -16.31
N SER A 293 14.23 1.27 -16.68
CA SER A 293 15.47 0.48 -16.70
C SER A 293 16.68 1.24 -17.29
N LYS A 294 16.49 1.96 -18.40
CA LYS A 294 17.56 2.73 -19.05
C LYS A 294 18.04 3.91 -18.19
N ILE A 295 17.14 4.72 -17.64
CA ILE A 295 17.50 5.85 -16.78
C ILE A 295 18.10 5.37 -15.46
N LYS A 296 17.51 4.35 -14.83
CA LYS A 296 18.05 3.69 -13.62
C LYS A 296 19.50 3.25 -13.84
N SER A 297 19.78 2.62 -14.98
CA SER A 297 21.11 2.16 -15.35
C SER A 297 22.09 3.30 -15.54
N ILE A 298 21.75 4.29 -16.38
CA ILE A 298 22.62 5.45 -16.64
C ILE A 298 22.96 6.18 -15.34
N GLU A 299 21.97 6.42 -14.49
CA GLU A 299 22.17 7.16 -13.25
C GLU A 299 23.01 6.40 -12.24
N SER A 300 22.75 5.10 -12.08
CA SER A 300 23.51 4.22 -11.19
C SER A 300 24.97 4.09 -11.66
N GLU A 301 25.21 3.91 -12.95
CA GLU A 301 26.56 3.85 -13.53
C GLU A 301 27.35 5.14 -13.30
N SER A 302 26.70 6.29 -13.45
CA SER A 302 27.35 7.59 -13.22
C SER A 302 27.82 7.72 -11.77
N VAL A 303 26.96 7.35 -10.82
CA VAL A 303 27.27 7.39 -9.40
C VAL A 303 28.37 6.39 -9.02
N ILE A 304 28.26 5.15 -9.49
CA ILE A 304 29.19 4.07 -9.11
C ILE A 304 30.64 4.44 -9.45
N LYS A 305 30.87 5.17 -10.56
CA LYS A 305 32.20 5.67 -10.95
C LYS A 305 32.81 6.64 -9.94
N THR A 306 31.98 7.35 -9.17
CA THR A 306 32.42 8.32 -8.16
C THR A 306 32.65 7.71 -6.78
N LEU A 307 32.14 6.50 -6.53
CA LEU A 307 32.19 5.84 -5.22
C LEU A 307 33.60 5.67 -4.64
N PRO A 308 34.66 5.35 -5.42
CA PRO A 308 36.00 5.22 -4.84
C PRO A 308 36.53 6.51 -4.21
N ALA A 309 36.23 7.67 -4.81
CA ALA A 309 36.60 8.97 -4.24
C ALA A 309 35.74 9.28 -3.01
N LEU A 310 34.44 9.00 -3.11
CA LEU A 310 33.49 9.17 -2.02
C LEU A 310 33.87 8.35 -0.78
N PHE A 311 34.17 7.06 -0.92
CA PHE A 311 34.53 6.22 0.20
C PHE A 311 35.81 6.69 0.88
N LYS A 312 36.79 7.19 0.12
CA LYS A 312 38.00 7.81 0.70
C LYS A 312 37.68 9.08 1.49
N GLU A 313 36.78 9.91 1.00
CA GLU A 313 36.32 11.11 1.72
C GLU A 313 35.64 10.71 3.04
N VAL A 314 34.69 9.77 2.99
CA VAL A 314 33.97 9.27 4.18
C VAL A 314 34.92 8.62 5.19
N ASP A 315 35.87 7.79 4.72
CA ASP A 315 36.86 7.11 5.56
C ASP A 315 37.87 8.10 6.18
N SER A 316 37.99 9.33 5.67
CA SER A 316 38.85 10.37 6.24
C SER A 316 38.23 11.11 7.43
N ILE A 317 36.92 10.96 7.67
CA ILE A 317 36.21 11.62 8.77
C ILE A 317 36.45 10.84 10.07
N THR A 318 37.24 11.43 10.98
CA THR A 318 37.63 10.79 12.24
C THR A 318 36.62 10.97 13.36
N ASP A 319 35.90 12.10 13.39
CA ASP A 319 34.84 12.34 14.37
C ASP A 319 33.59 11.53 14.02
N LYS A 320 33.24 10.57 14.88
CA LYS A 320 32.11 9.65 14.67
C LYS A 320 30.76 10.38 14.57
N LYS A 321 30.55 11.49 15.29
CA LYS A 321 29.32 12.27 15.21
C LYS A 321 29.24 13.01 13.88
N VAL A 322 30.34 13.61 13.44
CA VAL A 322 30.43 14.26 12.12
C VAL A 322 30.18 13.24 11.01
N LEU A 323 30.83 12.08 11.07
CA LEU A 323 30.66 11.00 10.10
C LEU A 323 29.19 10.56 9.96
N VAL A 324 28.52 10.26 11.08
CA VAL A 324 27.11 9.83 11.05
C VAL A 324 26.21 10.96 10.54
N LYS A 325 26.47 12.22 10.93
CA LYS A 325 25.74 13.38 10.42
C LYS A 325 25.88 13.49 8.89
N THR A 326 27.10 13.41 8.37
CA THR A 326 27.40 13.47 6.94
C THR A 326 26.72 12.34 6.17
N LEU A 327 26.73 11.11 6.71
CA LEU A 327 26.08 9.97 6.08
C LEU A 327 24.56 10.15 6.03
N LEU A 328 23.92 10.56 7.12
CA LEU A 328 22.47 10.83 7.13
C LEU A 328 22.09 11.96 6.17
N GLN A 329 22.89 13.03 6.11
CA GLN A 329 22.72 14.10 5.13
C GLN A 329 22.80 13.56 3.70
N ARG A 330 23.75 12.67 3.42
CA ARG A 330 23.89 12.04 2.11
C ARG A 330 22.70 11.17 1.75
N VAL A 331 22.09 10.44 2.70
CA VAL A 331 20.87 9.68 2.38
C VAL A 331 19.72 10.62 2.01
N VAL A 332 19.48 11.66 2.80
CA VAL A 332 18.45 12.67 2.48
C VAL A 332 18.73 13.36 1.14
N THR A 333 19.98 13.77 0.91
CA THR A 333 20.42 14.42 -0.33
C THR A 333 20.24 13.50 -1.53
N GLY A 334 20.63 12.22 -1.42
CA GLY A 334 20.52 11.25 -2.51
C GLY A 334 19.09 11.07 -3.01
N ASN A 335 18.11 11.13 -2.10
CA ASN A 335 16.69 11.00 -2.40
C ASN A 335 16.01 12.31 -2.84
N MET A 336 16.52 13.47 -2.41
CA MET A 336 15.87 14.78 -2.64
C MET A 336 15.94 15.36 -4.06
N PHE A 337 16.68 14.77 -4.98
CA PHE A 337 16.93 15.38 -6.28
C PHE A 337 16.29 14.58 -7.42
N ASP A 338 15.13 15.06 -7.87
CA ASP A 338 14.48 14.72 -9.16
C ASP A 338 15.33 15.09 -10.41
N TRP A 339 16.52 15.64 -10.19
CA TRP A 339 17.43 16.25 -11.18
C TRP A 339 18.39 15.24 -11.84
N GLY A 340 18.26 13.96 -11.49
CA GLY A 340 19.12 12.90 -12.00
C GLY A 340 20.53 12.97 -11.41
N SER A 341 21.22 11.83 -11.42
CA SER A 341 22.44 11.67 -10.59
C SER A 341 23.61 12.58 -10.96
N ASN A 342 23.70 13.05 -12.20
CA ASN A 342 24.78 13.94 -12.65
C ASN A 342 24.72 15.32 -11.97
N GLU A 343 23.51 15.83 -11.73
CA GLU A 343 23.30 17.13 -11.10
C GLU A 343 23.54 17.03 -9.58
N ILE A 344 23.19 15.89 -8.97
CA ILE A 344 23.54 15.56 -7.58
C ILE A 344 25.06 15.54 -7.39
N ILE A 345 25.79 14.86 -8.28
CA ILE A 345 27.26 14.78 -8.22
C ILE A 345 27.88 16.18 -8.31
N GLY A 346 27.42 17.01 -9.26
CA GLY A 346 27.88 18.40 -9.39
C GLY A 346 27.53 19.27 -8.18
N PHE A 347 26.35 19.08 -7.59
CA PHE A 347 25.92 19.79 -6.39
C PHE A 347 26.77 19.43 -5.17
N ILE A 348 27.02 18.14 -4.93
CA ILE A 348 27.87 17.67 -3.83
C ILE A 348 29.31 18.16 -4.00
N GLN A 349 29.84 18.16 -5.22
CA GLN A 349 31.21 18.64 -5.49
C GLN A 349 31.36 20.16 -5.34
N SER A 350 30.30 20.94 -5.57
CA SER A 350 30.36 22.41 -5.54
C SER A 350 30.05 23.02 -4.16
N GLN A 351 29.42 22.28 -3.24
CA GLN A 351 28.99 22.82 -1.93
C GLN A 351 29.34 21.92 -0.73
N GLN A 352 30.59 21.44 -0.65
CA GLN A 352 31.06 20.56 0.44
C GLN A 352 30.83 21.11 1.87
N ASP A 353 30.72 22.43 2.08
CA ASP A 353 30.71 23.04 3.42
C ASP A 353 29.42 23.79 3.84
N LYS A 354 28.32 23.73 3.05
CA LYS A 354 27.11 24.54 3.33
C LYS A 354 25.78 23.77 3.42
N ILE A 355 25.80 22.47 3.24
CA ILE A 355 24.60 21.65 3.33
C ILE A 355 24.40 21.25 4.80
N ASP A 356 23.72 22.10 5.56
CA ASP A 356 23.22 21.75 6.90
C ASP A 356 21.76 21.30 6.82
N PHE A 357 21.26 20.56 7.82
CA PHE A 357 19.86 20.14 7.85
C PHE A 357 18.87 21.33 7.78
N SER A 358 19.31 22.51 8.21
CA SER A 358 18.59 23.79 8.06
C SER A 358 18.35 24.18 6.59
N PHE A 359 19.31 23.94 5.68
CA PHE A 359 19.13 24.17 4.24
C PHE A 359 17.97 23.35 3.66
N PHE A 360 17.74 22.17 4.21
CA PHE A 360 16.64 21.29 3.81
C PHE A 360 15.31 21.65 4.48
N GLN A 361 15.35 22.20 5.71
CA GLN A 361 14.15 22.73 6.39
C GLN A 361 13.53 23.93 5.66
N ASP A 362 14.36 24.75 5.00
CA ASP A 362 13.86 25.90 4.22
C ASP A 362 13.24 25.49 2.87
N LYS A 363 13.66 24.33 2.33
CA LYS A 363 13.17 23.81 1.03
C LYS A 363 12.07 22.75 1.16
N ILE A 364 12.00 22.06 2.29
CA ILE A 364 11.00 21.04 2.58
C ILE A 364 10.17 21.55 3.75
N ASN A 365 8.85 21.58 3.60
CA ASN A 365 7.92 21.88 4.69
C ASN A 365 7.90 20.71 5.69
N PHE A 366 9.03 20.50 6.37
CA PHE A 366 9.32 19.33 7.18
C PHE A 366 8.92 19.60 8.63
N ASP A 367 8.03 18.77 9.18
CA ASP A 367 7.70 18.84 10.60
C ASP A 367 8.89 18.39 11.45
N SER A 368 9.58 19.38 12.03
CA SER A 368 10.69 19.16 12.95
C SER A 368 10.38 18.20 14.10
N SER A 369 9.10 18.02 14.47
CA SER A 369 8.66 17.11 15.52
C SER A 369 8.90 15.62 15.19
N LEU A 370 8.94 15.28 13.90
CA LEU A 370 9.20 13.93 13.38
C LEU A 370 10.71 13.63 13.26
N ASN A 371 11.57 14.64 13.44
CA ASN A 371 13.01 14.47 13.34
C ASN A 371 13.60 13.86 14.61
N ASN A 372 14.01 12.60 14.52
CA ASN A 372 14.71 11.89 15.58
C ASN A 372 16.21 11.68 15.28
N SER A 373 16.77 12.34 14.25
CA SER A 373 18.16 12.17 13.82
C SER A 373 19.17 12.46 14.94
N SER A 374 18.98 13.51 15.74
CA SER A 374 19.88 13.85 16.85
C SER A 374 19.91 12.72 17.91
N LYS A 375 18.74 12.18 18.26
CA LYS A 375 18.64 11.04 19.20
C LYS A 375 19.31 9.79 18.65
N PHE A 376 19.17 9.55 17.35
CA PHE A 376 19.84 8.43 16.68
C PHE A 376 21.36 8.60 16.66
N ILE A 377 21.85 9.79 16.30
CA ILE A 377 23.28 10.13 16.32
C ILE A 377 23.84 9.94 17.72
N GLU A 378 23.19 10.47 18.76
CA GLU A 378 23.62 10.28 20.14
C GLU A 378 23.68 8.79 20.51
N LYS A 379 22.65 8.01 20.16
CA LYS A 379 22.61 6.58 20.46
C LYS A 379 23.73 5.80 19.78
N ILE A 380 23.94 6.00 18.48
CA ILE A 380 24.96 5.24 17.71
C ILE A 380 26.39 5.71 18.01
N THR A 381 26.55 6.90 18.58
CA THR A 381 27.85 7.45 18.97
C THR A 381 28.15 7.33 20.46
N SER A 382 27.16 7.05 21.31
CA SER A 382 27.34 6.79 22.73
C SER A 382 28.26 5.59 22.97
N GLY A 383 29.18 5.71 23.92
CA GLY A 383 30.17 4.67 24.27
C GLY A 383 29.56 3.46 24.99
N ASP A 384 28.25 3.45 25.19
CA ASP A 384 27.52 2.49 26.06
C ASP A 384 27.29 1.13 25.39
N GLY A 385 28.00 0.82 24.30
CA GLY A 385 28.01 -0.51 23.69
C GLY A 385 26.73 -0.90 22.96
N HIS A 386 25.82 0.03 22.67
CA HIS A 386 24.67 -0.24 21.81
C HIS A 386 25.05 -0.21 20.33
N THR A 387 25.75 -1.25 19.90
CA THR A 387 25.92 -1.60 18.49
C THR A 387 24.73 -2.47 18.07
N TYR A 388 23.97 -2.02 17.06
CA TYR A 388 22.95 -2.85 16.44
C TYR A 388 23.60 -4.11 15.87
N LYS A 389 23.03 -5.28 16.16
CA LYS A 389 23.56 -6.54 15.66
C LYS A 389 23.14 -6.75 14.21
N LYS A 390 21.92 -6.37 13.85
CA LYS A 390 21.36 -6.66 12.54
C LYS A 390 20.34 -5.61 12.09
N ALA A 391 20.67 -4.94 11.01
CA ALA A 391 19.85 -3.92 10.38
C ALA A 391 19.18 -4.43 9.11
N VAL A 392 17.97 -3.94 8.84
CA VAL A 392 17.35 -3.99 7.52
C VAL A 392 17.13 -2.58 7.03
N ILE A 393 17.49 -2.34 5.77
CA ILE A 393 17.30 -1.06 5.09
C ILE A 393 16.43 -1.30 3.87
N PHE A 394 15.23 -0.71 3.86
CA PHE A 394 14.37 -0.71 2.68
C PHE A 394 14.89 0.34 1.71
N MET A 395 15.24 -0.11 0.51
CA MET A 395 15.73 0.69 -0.59
C MET A 395 14.55 1.27 -1.36
N ASP A 396 14.70 2.49 -1.86
CA ASP A 396 13.73 3.16 -2.73
C ASP A 396 14.34 3.33 -4.13
N ASN A 397 14.84 4.52 -4.46
CA ASN A 397 15.25 4.89 -5.82
C ASN A 397 16.63 4.31 -6.22
N SER A 398 16.79 4.02 -7.51
CA SER A 398 18.10 3.74 -8.10
C SER A 398 18.99 5.01 -8.15
N GLY A 399 20.24 4.88 -8.58
CA GLY A 399 21.10 6.04 -8.83
C GLY A 399 21.63 6.71 -7.56
N GLY A 400 21.39 8.02 -7.43
CA GLY A 400 21.94 8.86 -6.35
C GLY A 400 21.50 8.39 -4.97
N ASP A 401 20.22 8.07 -4.79
CA ASP A 401 19.67 7.60 -3.54
C ASP A 401 20.35 6.31 -3.06
N ALA A 402 20.24 5.22 -3.84
CA ALA A 402 20.85 3.94 -3.50
C ALA A 402 22.37 4.03 -3.26
N PHE A 403 23.11 4.75 -4.11
CA PHE A 403 24.57 4.64 -4.14
C PHE A 403 25.33 5.82 -3.53
N LEU A 404 24.83 7.06 -3.58
CA LEU A 404 25.43 8.20 -2.86
C LEU A 404 24.90 8.31 -1.43
N GLY A 405 23.67 7.86 -1.20
CA GLY A 405 22.99 7.94 0.08
C GLY A 405 23.10 6.65 0.89
N VAL A 406 22.28 5.66 0.53
CA VAL A 406 22.05 4.46 1.35
C VAL A 406 23.30 3.59 1.48
N LEU A 407 24.01 3.32 0.38
CA LEU A 407 25.15 2.40 0.39
C LEU A 407 26.31 2.86 1.29
N PRO A 408 26.77 4.13 1.28
CA PRO A 408 27.76 4.62 2.24
C PRO A 408 27.32 4.44 3.69
N PHE A 409 26.04 4.68 3.99
CA PHE A 409 25.50 4.49 5.34
C PHE A 409 25.46 3.00 5.74
N ALA A 410 25.05 2.12 4.84
CA ALA A 410 25.11 0.67 5.03
C ALA A 410 26.56 0.18 5.25
N ARG A 411 27.53 0.71 4.48
CA ARG A 411 28.96 0.41 4.64
C ARG A 411 29.47 0.80 6.03
N PHE A 412 29.03 1.93 6.57
CA PHE A 412 29.36 2.36 7.95
C PHE A 412 28.79 1.40 9.01
N LEU A 413 27.54 0.93 8.86
CA LEU A 413 26.95 -0.06 9.77
C LEU A 413 27.74 -1.38 9.73
N LEU A 414 28.08 -1.85 8.52
CA LEU A 414 28.89 -3.05 8.33
C LEU A 414 30.29 -2.93 8.96
N PHE A 415 30.92 -1.76 8.81
CA PHE A 415 32.21 -1.47 9.43
C PHE A 415 32.12 -1.45 10.97
N SER A 416 30.99 -0.99 11.51
CA SER A 416 30.69 -0.98 12.94
C SER A 416 30.34 -2.35 13.52
N GLY A 417 30.28 -3.41 12.68
CA GLY A 417 30.00 -4.78 13.11
C GLY A 417 28.54 -5.20 13.03
N THR A 418 27.67 -4.38 12.46
CA THR A 418 26.25 -4.69 12.23
C THR A 418 26.09 -5.52 10.95
N ASP A 419 25.32 -6.61 11.00
CA ASP A 419 24.87 -7.31 9.80
C ASP A 419 23.80 -6.47 9.09
N VAL A 420 23.84 -6.33 7.77
CA VAL A 420 22.93 -5.47 7.00
C VAL A 420 22.18 -6.28 5.93
N ILE A 421 20.87 -6.14 5.93
CA ILE A 421 19.99 -6.60 4.85
C ILE A 421 19.56 -5.38 4.04
N LEU A 422 19.89 -5.35 2.75
CA LEU A 422 19.34 -4.38 1.81
C LEU A 422 18.09 -4.99 1.18
N ALA A 423 16.92 -4.43 1.51
CA ALA A 423 15.61 -4.89 1.09
C ALA A 423 15.14 -4.04 -0.11
N ALA A 424 15.08 -4.63 -1.29
CA ALA A 424 14.72 -3.94 -2.53
C ALA A 424 13.51 -4.59 -3.20
N ASN A 425 12.87 -3.90 -4.13
CA ASN A 425 11.73 -4.45 -4.86
C ASN A 425 12.10 -5.74 -5.60
N SER A 426 11.15 -6.68 -5.67
CA SER A 426 11.35 -7.92 -6.43
C SER A 426 11.12 -7.74 -7.92
N HIS A 427 10.26 -6.80 -8.29
CA HIS A 427 9.97 -6.44 -9.67
C HIS A 427 10.05 -4.93 -9.86
N PRO A 428 10.26 -4.45 -11.09
CA PRO A 428 10.30 -3.02 -11.39
C PRO A 428 9.04 -2.28 -10.94
N ALA A 429 9.24 -1.07 -10.44
CA ALA A 429 8.21 -0.09 -10.13
C ALA A 429 8.87 1.28 -10.25
N LEU A 430 8.38 2.14 -11.14
CA LEU A 430 9.02 3.43 -11.45
C LEU A 430 10.56 3.31 -11.56
N ASN A 431 11.29 4.19 -10.88
CA ASN A 431 12.76 4.23 -10.80
C ASN A 431 13.33 3.50 -9.57
N ASP A 432 12.50 2.76 -8.82
CA ASP A 432 12.94 1.97 -7.68
C ASP A 432 13.98 0.93 -8.09
N ILE A 433 14.96 0.71 -7.22
CA ILE A 433 15.97 -0.32 -7.44
C ILE A 433 15.40 -1.71 -7.14
N THR A 434 15.59 -2.65 -8.06
CA THR A 434 15.23 -4.06 -7.83
C THR A 434 16.36 -4.81 -7.13
N SER A 435 16.01 -5.87 -6.41
CA SER A 435 16.98 -6.76 -5.76
C SER A 435 17.97 -7.41 -6.73
N SER A 436 17.55 -7.70 -7.97
CA SER A 436 18.44 -8.18 -9.03
C SER A 436 19.44 -7.12 -9.50
N GLU A 437 18.96 -5.89 -9.73
CA GLU A 437 19.83 -4.76 -10.13
C GLU A 437 20.83 -4.44 -9.02
N LEU A 438 20.36 -4.32 -7.77
CA LEU A 438 21.21 -4.04 -6.61
C LEU A 438 22.30 -5.11 -6.43
N THR A 439 21.95 -6.40 -6.57
CA THR A 439 22.94 -7.49 -6.50
C THR A 439 24.03 -7.32 -7.57
N SER A 440 23.62 -7.08 -8.83
CA SER A 440 24.56 -6.87 -9.93
C SER A 440 25.48 -5.65 -9.71
N TYR A 441 24.97 -4.57 -9.13
CA TYR A 441 25.78 -3.40 -8.82
C TYR A 441 26.74 -3.65 -7.66
N LEU A 442 26.30 -4.33 -6.61
CA LEU A 442 27.16 -4.68 -5.47
C LEU A 442 28.31 -5.60 -5.89
N ASP A 443 28.08 -6.56 -6.79
CA ASP A 443 29.14 -7.43 -7.32
C ASP A 443 30.26 -6.63 -8.01
N ARG A 444 29.90 -5.53 -8.67
CA ARG A 444 30.86 -4.61 -9.30
C ARG A 444 31.57 -3.72 -8.28
N ILE A 445 30.83 -3.21 -7.30
CA ILE A 445 31.39 -2.38 -6.22
C ILE A 445 32.37 -3.18 -5.37
N ALA A 446 32.07 -4.46 -5.13
CA ALA A 446 32.95 -5.41 -4.43
C ALA A 446 34.30 -5.66 -5.12
N GLN A 447 34.47 -5.24 -6.39
CA GLN A 447 35.76 -5.34 -7.09
C GLN A 447 36.75 -4.26 -6.65
N PHE A 448 36.27 -3.11 -6.16
CA PHE A 448 37.10 -1.98 -5.75
C PHE A 448 36.95 -1.56 -4.29
N ASP A 449 35.90 -1.99 -3.58
CA ASP A 449 35.75 -1.78 -2.14
C ASP A 449 35.88 -3.10 -1.37
N SER A 450 36.94 -3.21 -0.58
CA SER A 450 37.27 -4.42 0.19
C SER A 450 36.29 -4.68 1.34
N VAL A 451 35.69 -3.64 1.91
CA VAL A 451 34.70 -3.75 2.98
C VAL A 451 33.46 -4.47 2.46
N ILE A 452 32.84 -3.94 1.40
CA ILE A 452 31.68 -4.55 0.74
C ILE A 452 32.01 -5.98 0.27
N SER A 453 33.17 -6.18 -0.37
CA SER A 453 33.62 -7.50 -0.83
C SER A 453 33.69 -8.54 0.29
N SER A 454 34.30 -8.18 1.42
CA SER A 454 34.42 -9.08 2.57
C SER A 454 33.08 -9.37 3.24
N LYS A 455 32.22 -8.35 3.36
CA LYS A 455 30.92 -8.45 4.04
C LYS A 455 29.90 -9.26 3.24
N ILE A 456 29.94 -9.21 1.91
CA ILE A 456 29.17 -10.10 1.04
C ILE A 456 29.63 -11.54 1.21
N LYS A 457 30.95 -11.80 1.13
CA LYS A 457 31.53 -13.16 1.24
C LYS A 457 31.24 -13.80 2.60
N ASN A 458 31.27 -13.02 3.66
CA ASN A 458 31.02 -13.49 5.03
C ASN A 458 29.51 -13.59 5.36
N GLY A 459 28.63 -13.15 4.46
CA GLY A 459 27.18 -13.14 4.69
C GLY A 459 26.69 -12.03 5.63
N ASN A 460 27.53 -11.06 5.98
CA ASN A 460 27.14 -9.90 6.79
C ASN A 460 26.34 -8.87 5.97
N LEU A 461 26.52 -8.82 4.65
CA LEU A 461 25.72 -8.00 3.74
C LEU A 461 24.90 -8.91 2.82
N VAL A 462 23.57 -8.82 2.90
CA VAL A 462 22.64 -9.63 2.10
C VAL A 462 21.65 -8.74 1.37
N VAL A 463 21.44 -8.99 0.08
CA VAL A 463 20.33 -8.38 -0.68
C VAL A 463 19.13 -9.31 -0.67
N CYS A 464 17.95 -8.78 -0.38
CA CYS A 464 16.71 -9.54 -0.40
C CYS A 464 15.62 -8.81 -1.19
N GLY A 465 14.92 -9.55 -2.05
CA GLY A 465 13.70 -9.08 -2.69
C GLY A 465 12.52 -9.10 -1.70
N THR A 466 11.86 -7.96 -1.54
CA THR A 466 10.72 -7.80 -0.62
C THR A 466 9.48 -8.55 -1.08
N GLY A 467 9.41 -9.00 -2.34
CA GLY A 467 8.20 -9.52 -2.97
C GLY A 467 7.29 -8.41 -3.52
N SER A 468 7.66 -7.13 -3.35
CA SER A 468 6.91 -5.98 -3.87
C SER A 468 7.23 -5.71 -5.34
N ALA A 469 6.27 -5.07 -6.00
CA ALA A 469 6.30 -4.51 -7.35
C ALA A 469 5.58 -3.15 -7.35
N SER A 470 5.76 -2.39 -6.28
CA SER A 470 5.04 -1.15 -6.00
C SER A 470 6.01 -0.12 -5.42
N PRO A 471 5.88 1.17 -5.79
CA PRO A 471 6.65 2.25 -5.19
C PRO A 471 6.20 2.57 -3.75
N CYS A 472 5.17 1.88 -3.24
CA CYS A 472 4.76 1.99 -1.84
C CYS A 472 5.02 0.69 -1.10
N LEU A 473 5.59 0.80 0.09
CA LEU A 473 5.92 -0.33 0.95
C LEU A 473 4.73 -0.74 1.86
N ASP A 474 4.26 -1.98 1.70
CA ASP A 474 3.29 -2.61 2.62
C ASP A 474 4.01 -3.66 3.49
N LEU A 475 4.40 -3.26 4.69
CA LEU A 475 5.12 -4.13 5.64
C LEU A 475 4.26 -5.31 6.12
N SER A 476 2.95 -5.31 5.88
CA SER A 476 2.09 -6.45 6.20
C SER A 476 2.16 -7.57 5.14
N ARG A 477 2.78 -7.29 3.98
CA ARG A 477 2.78 -8.16 2.80
C ARG A 477 4.16 -8.27 2.16
N LEU A 478 5.06 -9.01 2.81
CA LEU A 478 6.44 -9.22 2.35
C LEU A 478 6.73 -10.69 2.05
N SER A 479 7.70 -10.97 1.18
CA SER A 479 8.07 -12.34 0.80
C SER A 479 8.53 -13.17 2.01
N GLU A 480 8.13 -14.44 2.06
CA GLU A 480 8.50 -15.35 3.16
C GLU A 480 10.02 -15.48 3.30
N LYS A 481 10.75 -15.53 2.18
CA LYS A 481 12.21 -15.54 2.15
C LYS A 481 12.79 -14.30 2.81
N PHE A 482 12.25 -13.11 2.52
CA PHE A 482 12.70 -11.89 3.18
C PHE A 482 12.40 -11.93 4.68
N VAL A 483 11.15 -12.24 5.05
CA VAL A 483 10.70 -12.30 6.44
C VAL A 483 11.51 -13.29 7.28
N SER A 484 11.97 -14.40 6.70
CA SER A 484 12.84 -15.34 7.42
C SER A 484 14.20 -14.75 7.82
N HIS A 485 14.73 -13.79 7.05
CA HIS A 485 15.98 -13.09 7.37
C HIS A 485 15.79 -11.97 8.39
N CYS A 486 14.55 -11.51 8.61
CA CYS A 486 14.25 -10.36 9.48
C CYS A 486 13.87 -10.71 10.93
N LYS A 487 13.88 -11.99 11.33
CA LYS A 487 13.37 -12.42 12.65
C LYS A 487 14.16 -11.84 13.84
N ASP A 488 15.45 -11.64 13.65
CA ASP A 488 16.46 -11.21 14.61
C ASP A 488 16.97 -9.77 14.35
N VAL A 489 16.30 -9.04 13.45
CA VAL A 489 16.60 -7.64 13.15
C VAL A 489 16.27 -6.76 14.36
N ASP A 490 17.24 -5.95 14.78
CA ASP A 490 17.15 -4.98 15.88
C ASP A 490 17.19 -3.52 15.42
N LEU A 491 17.43 -3.27 14.12
CA LEU A 491 17.34 -1.97 13.47
C LEU A 491 16.55 -2.05 12.15
N VAL A 492 15.44 -1.33 12.05
CA VAL A 492 14.69 -1.18 10.79
C VAL A 492 14.81 0.26 10.31
N ILE A 493 15.32 0.43 9.09
CA ILE A 493 15.45 1.72 8.40
C ILE A 493 14.56 1.66 7.15
N ILE A 494 13.66 2.62 7.03
CA ILE A 494 12.80 2.79 5.87
C ILE A 494 13.18 4.10 5.20
N GLU A 495 13.73 3.99 4.00
CA GLU A 495 13.92 5.10 3.06
C GLU A 495 12.56 5.33 2.37
N VAL A 496 12.14 6.59 2.22
CA VAL A 496 10.86 6.95 1.58
C VAL A 496 11.04 8.21 0.73
N SER A 497 10.76 8.11 -0.56
CA SER A 497 10.78 9.17 -1.58
C SER A 497 9.69 10.23 -1.40
N LEU A 498 10.08 11.46 -1.78
CA LEU A 498 9.35 12.72 -1.66
C LEU A 498 7.99 12.77 -2.38
N PHE A 499 7.65 11.80 -3.24
CA PHE A 499 6.32 11.75 -3.86
C PHE A 499 5.24 11.59 -2.80
N CYS A 500 5.51 10.87 -1.70
CA CYS A 500 4.78 11.05 -0.46
C CYS A 500 5.47 12.16 0.33
N PHE A 501 4.84 13.33 0.43
CA PHE A 501 5.32 14.43 1.26
C PHE A 501 5.71 13.90 2.65
N PHE A 502 6.82 14.44 3.18
CA PHE A 502 7.52 14.11 4.44
C PHE A 502 8.59 13.02 4.35
N SER A 503 9.79 13.36 3.85
CA SER A 503 10.98 12.54 4.08
C SER A 503 11.35 12.56 5.57
N SER A 504 11.14 11.44 6.25
CA SER A 504 11.61 11.22 7.63
C SER A 504 12.36 9.90 7.69
N PHE A 505 13.65 9.93 8.00
CA PHE A 505 14.45 8.75 8.33
C PHE A 505 13.86 8.11 9.60
N THR A 506 12.97 7.11 9.45
CA THR A 506 12.29 6.52 10.60
C THR A 506 13.00 5.25 11.03
N ILE A 507 13.68 5.33 12.17
CA ILE A 507 14.47 4.26 12.76
C ILE A 507 13.70 3.63 13.92
N PHE A 508 13.37 2.33 13.82
CA PHE A 508 12.67 1.59 14.87
C PHE A 508 13.64 0.90 15.84
N ASN A 509 13.35 0.96 17.15
CA ASN A 509 14.07 0.28 18.24
C ASN A 509 13.15 -0.66 19.02
N GLN A 510 13.56 -1.91 19.26
CA GLN A 510 13.02 -2.76 20.34
C GLN A 510 13.86 -2.46 21.60
N PRO A 511 13.31 -1.88 22.70
CA PRO A 511 12.06 -2.23 23.39
C PRO A 511 11.03 -1.08 23.46
N SER A 512 11.00 -0.22 22.44
CA SER A 512 10.04 0.88 22.35
C SER A 512 9.34 0.88 20.99
N LEU A 513 8.49 -0.12 20.77
CA LEU A 513 7.28 0.03 19.94
C LEU A 513 6.16 0.74 20.73
N HIS A 514 6.52 1.39 21.83
CA HIS A 514 5.72 2.32 22.60
C HIS A 514 6.45 3.67 22.64
N LYS A 515 5.76 4.71 22.14
CA LYS A 515 6.21 6.11 21.91
C LYS A 515 6.79 6.47 20.54
N THR A 516 6.36 5.82 19.46
CA THR A 516 6.49 6.44 18.13
C THR A 516 5.12 6.68 17.54
N THR A 517 4.73 7.93 17.69
CA THR A 517 3.57 8.57 17.10
C THR A 517 3.70 8.50 15.57
N PHE A 518 2.90 7.64 14.95
CA PHE A 518 2.51 7.77 13.54
C PHE A 518 1.70 9.06 13.41
N ILE A 519 2.24 10.07 12.74
CA ILE A 519 1.47 11.19 12.21
C ILE A 519 2.07 11.53 10.84
N ASN A 520 1.40 11.12 9.77
CA ASN A 520 1.06 12.10 8.76
C ASN A 520 -0.36 12.54 9.13
N GLN A 521 -0.57 13.84 9.30
CA GLN A 521 -1.92 14.41 9.30
C GLN A 521 -2.50 14.33 7.89
#